data_AF-A0A957TY01-F1
#
_entry.id   AF-A0A957TY01-F1
#
_cell.length_a   1.000
_cell.length_b   1.000
_cell.length_c   1.000
_cell.angle_alpha   90.00
_cell.angle_beta   90.00
_cell.angle_gamma   90.00
#
_symmetry.space_group_name_H-M   'P 1'
#
loop_
_entity.id
_entity.type
_entity.pdbx_description
1 polymer ?
#
loop_
_entity_poly.entity_id
_entity_poly.type
_entity_poly.pdbx_seq_one_letter_code
_entity_poly.pdbx_strand_id
1 'polypeptide(L)' 'SGQIMTAAAFLATNATPGEDDITEAMGDNYCRCGCYVRIKEAVTAAAAQMAATPASGHEVSA' A
#
# COMPACT_ATOMS: atom_id res chain seq x y z
N SER A 1 -5.85 -4.42 10.55
CA SER A 1 -5.94 -3.00 10.19
C SER A 1 -4.58 -2.36 9.89
N GLY A 2 -3.47 -2.81 10.47
CA GLY A 2 -2.14 -2.20 10.25
C GLY A 2 -1.67 -2.17 8.79
N GLN A 3 -1.85 -3.25 8.03
CA GLN A 3 -1.42 -3.33 6.61
C GLN A 3 -1.96 -2.19 5.73
N ILE A 4 -3.26 -1.88 5.83
CA ILE A 4 -3.88 -0.82 5.01
C ILE A 4 -3.34 0.56 5.39
N MET A 5 -3.20 0.83 6.69
CA MET A 5 -2.74 2.13 7.18
C MET A 5 -1.26 2.36 6.85
N THR A 6 -0.42 1.33 7.01
CA THR A 6 0.98 1.42 6.61
C THR A 6 1.11 1.58 5.11
N ALA A 7 0.31 0.86 4.30
CA ALA A 7 0.33 1.01 2.85
C ALA A 7 -0.09 2.43 2.41
N ALA A 8 -1.15 2.98 3.00
CA ALA A 8 -1.61 4.33 2.69
C ALA A 8 -0.55 5.39 3.05
N ALA A 9 0.05 5.29 4.24
CA ALA A 9 1.10 6.20 4.68
C ALA A 9 2.38 6.07 3.83
N PHE A 10 2.76 4.85 3.48
CA PHE A 10 3.91 4.56 2.63
C PHE A 10 3.73 5.11 1.21
N LEU A 11 2.57 4.86 0.57
CA LEU A 11 2.30 5.34 -0.78
C LEU A 11 2.12 6.86 -0.87
N ALA A 12 1.74 7.51 0.23
CA ALA A 12 1.69 8.97 0.30
C ALA A 12 3.09 9.61 0.23
N THR A 13 4.15 8.92 0.69
CA THR A 13 5.54 9.41 0.66
C THR A 13 6.35 8.85 -0.48
N ASN A 14 6.03 7.64 -0.95
CA ASN A 14 6.68 6.97 -2.07
C ASN A 14 5.62 6.48 -3.07
N ALA A 15 5.30 7.31 -4.06
CA ALA A 15 4.25 7.03 -5.04
C ALA A 15 4.62 5.98 -6.09
N THR A 16 5.92 5.71 -6.27
CA THR A 16 6.45 4.72 -7.24
C THR A 16 7.47 3.79 -6.58
N PRO A 17 7.05 3.00 -5.57
CA PRO A 17 7.95 2.15 -4.81
C PRO A 17 8.41 0.93 -5.62
N GLY A 18 9.61 0.43 -5.31
CA GLY A 18 10.06 -0.89 -5.75
C GLY A 18 9.39 -2.02 -4.96
N GLU A 19 9.52 -3.25 -5.46
CA GLU A 19 8.97 -4.44 -4.78
C GLU A 19 9.62 -4.70 -3.41
N ASP A 20 10.93 -4.44 -3.31
CA ASP A 20 11.68 -4.56 -2.05
C ASP A 20 11.22 -3.51 -1.03
N ASP A 21 10.99 -2.27 -1.46
CA ASP A 21 10.48 -1.19 -0.60
C ASP A 21 9.11 -1.54 -0.01
N ILE A 22 8.22 -2.13 -0.83
CA ILE A 22 6.89 -2.59 -0.38
C ILE A 22 7.05 -3.72 0.65
N THR A 23 7.98 -4.65 0.40
CA THR A 23 8.20 -5.79 1.30
C THR A 23 8.73 -5.32 2.65
N GLU A 24 9.67 -4.38 2.66
CA GLU A 24 10.20 -3.76 3.87
C GLU A 24 9.10 -3.00 4.62
N ALA A 25 8.38 -2.12 3.94
CA ALA A 25 7.31 -1.31 4.54
C ALA A 25 6.20 -2.16 5.17
N MET A 26 5.86 -3.30 4.56
CA MET A 26 4.81 -4.19 5.07
C MET A 26 5.32 -5.21 6.12
N GLY A 27 6.64 -5.29 6.33
CA GLY A 27 7.30 -6.27 7.20
C GLY A 27 6.92 -6.16 8.68
N ASP A 28 6.68 -4.93 9.16
CA ASP A 28 6.30 -4.66 10.55
C ASP A 28 4.84 -5.03 10.87
N ASN A 29 4.05 -5.39 9.85
CA ASN A 29 2.66 -5.79 10.00
C ASN A 29 2.50 -7.30 9.86
N TYR A 30 2.43 -8.01 10.99
CA TYR A 30 2.28 -9.47 10.95
C TYR A 30 0.91 -9.93 10.44
N CYS A 31 0.86 -10.72 9.34
CA CYS A 31 -0.33 -11.43 8.88
C CYS A 31 -0.22 -12.91 9.27
N ARG A 32 -1.04 -13.32 10.25
CA ARG A 32 -1.17 -14.72 10.67
C ARG A 32 -1.80 -15.63 9.60
N CYS A 33 -2.47 -15.01 8.64
CA CYS A 33 -3.16 -15.61 7.51
C CYS A 33 -2.25 -16.16 6.40
N GLY A 34 -0.98 -15.73 6.34
CA GLY A 34 -0.07 -16.10 5.25
C GLY A 34 -0.34 -15.40 3.90
N CYS A 35 -1.12 -14.32 3.89
CA CYS A 35 -1.53 -13.60 2.68
C CYS A 35 -0.54 -12.50 2.23
N TYR A 36 0.73 -12.53 2.64
CA TYR A 36 1.71 -11.48 2.33
C TYR A 36 1.88 -11.22 0.83
N VAL A 37 1.84 -12.27 0.01
CA VAL A 37 1.93 -12.15 -1.44
C VAL A 37 0.79 -11.28 -1.99
N ARG A 38 -0.44 -11.52 -1.55
CA ARG A 38 -1.60 -10.72 -1.98
C ARG A 38 -1.57 -9.28 -1.47
N ILE A 39 -1.03 -9.08 -0.26
CA ILE A 39 -0.85 -7.73 0.30
C ILE A 39 0.12 -6.95 -0.58
N LYS A 40 1.27 -7.54 -0.91
CA LYS A 40 2.26 -6.94 -1.80
C LYS A 40 1.67 -6.59 -3.17
N GLU A 41 0.98 -7.56 -3.80
CA GLU A 41 0.28 -7.34 -5.08
C GLU A 41 -0.73 -6.18 -5.03
N ALA A 42 -1.51 -6.09 -3.94
CA ALA A 42 -2.49 -5.02 -3.76
C ALA A 42 -1.82 -3.64 -3.61
N VAL A 43 -0.71 -3.55 -2.88
CA VAL A 43 0.05 -2.29 -2.73
C VAL A 43 0.70 -1.88 -4.04
N THR A 44 1.29 -2.82 -4.78
CA THR A 44 1.83 -2.56 -6.13
C THR A 44 0.74 -2.06 -7.09
N ALA A 45 -0.45 -2.68 -7.07
CA ALA A 45 -1.57 -2.24 -7.90
C ALA A 45 -2.07 -0.84 -7.50
N ALA A 46 -2.14 -0.54 -6.20
CA ALA A 46 -2.50 0.78 -5.71
C ALA A 46 -1.49 1.86 -6.15
N ALA A 47 -0.19 1.59 -6.05
CA ALA A 47 0.86 2.48 -6.53
C ALA A 47 0.70 2.78 -8.04
N ALA A 48 0.46 1.74 -8.85
CA ALA A 48 0.23 1.91 -10.28
C ALA A 48 -1.03 2.75 -10.58
N GLN A 49 -2.11 2.59 -9.82
CA GLN A 49 -3.33 3.39 -9.96
C GLN A 49 -3.11 4.86 -9.58
N MET A 50 -2.36 5.12 -8.51
CA MET A 50 -1.99 6.47 -8.07
C MET A 50 -1.07 7.18 -9.08
N ALA A 51 -0.19 6.44 -9.76
CA ALA A 51 0.61 6.97 -10.85
C ALA A 51 -0.21 7.27 -12.12
N ALA A 52 -1.26 6.49 -12.38
CA ALA A 52 -2.11 6.62 -13.57
C ALA A 52 -3.20 7.71 -13.45
N THR A 53 -3.57 8.14 -12.24
CA THR A 53 -4.67 9.10 -12.01
C THR A 53 -4.24 10.21 -11.04
N PRO A 54 -4.36 11.51 -11.39
CA PRO A 54 -4.11 12.58 -10.43
C PRO A 54 -5.12 12.51 -9.29
N ALA A 55 -4.62 12.43 -8.06
CA ALA A 55 -5.34 12.14 -6.83
C ALA A 55 -6.66 12.92 -6.67
N SER A 56 -7.80 12.27 -6.94
CA SER A 56 -9.07 12.67 -6.34
C SER A 56 -9.07 12.13 -4.92
N GLY A 57 -8.92 13.02 -3.93
CA GLY A 57 -9.05 12.67 -2.52
C GLY A 57 -10.40 12.02 -2.28
N HIS A 58 -10.40 10.73 -1.90
CA HIS A 58 -11.58 10.09 -1.37
C HIS A 58 -11.72 10.52 0.09
N GLU A 59 -12.38 11.67 0.29
CA GLU A 59 -12.97 12.03 1.56
C GLU A 59 -13.96 10.93 1.97
N VAL A 60 -13.56 10.11 2.95
CA VAL A 60 -14.48 9.16 3.59
C VAL A 60 -15.43 10.00 4.43
N SER A 61 -16.61 10.30 3.88
CA SER A 61 -17.73 10.86 4.63
C SER A 61 -18.05 9.95 5.82
N ALA A 62 -18.24 10.60 6.96
CA ALA A 62 -18.66 10.01 8.24
C ALA A 62 -19.85 9.05 8.13
#